data_AF-A0A6B3HUB7-F1
#
_entry.id   AF-A0A6B3HUB7-F1
#
_cell.length_a   1.000
_cell.length_b   1.000
_cell.length_c   1.000
_cell.angle_alpha   90.00
_cell.angle_beta   90.00
_cell.angle_gamma   90.00
#
_symmetry.space_group_name_H-M   'P 1'
#
loop_
_entity.id
_entity.type
_entity.pdbx_description
1 polymer ?
#
loop_
_entity_poly.entity_id
_entity_poly.type
_entity_poly.pdbx_seq_one_letter_code
_entity_poly.pdbx_strand_id
1 'polypeptide(L)'
;HRWASVVRDIAELESRCTARLSGQDIPARSADSGLRALAQQFLDGEAPDFAELFRDSGYRRVPLPGYPFERERYALPNRATADDGPLRDAEVLTGDEFYLREHQVQGTGIAPGAMYLQWAAAATRRTASAAVRLHDIVFLRPLSVSGVPRSLRVDLRADGDVTRFTVSSTESASDEPVLHCQGGVSAAEPTAAQALDLPALLRDFRPTEFDHLRFYAEWRDRGIAYGPTFQGVVAVHRGDNAVLAELRLPGAASGTVEGP
;
A
#
# COMPACT_ATOMS: atom_id res chain seq x y z
N HIS A 1 -12.90 -23.38 -6.97
CA HIS A 1 -13.99 -23.86 -7.85
C HIS A 1 -13.88 -23.19 -9.21
N ARG A 2 -13.79 -23.96 -10.29
CA ARG A 2 -13.75 -23.43 -11.66
C ARG A 2 -15.14 -23.51 -12.28
N TRP A 3 -15.46 -22.57 -13.15
CA TRP A 3 -16.72 -22.54 -13.89
C TRP A 3 -16.43 -22.03 -15.30
N ALA A 4 -17.06 -22.65 -16.29
CA ALA A 4 -16.93 -22.28 -17.68
C ALA A 4 -18.30 -22.35 -18.36
N SER A 5 -18.54 -21.44 -19.29
CA SER A 5 -19.73 -21.44 -20.14
C SER A 5 -19.35 -21.00 -21.54
N VAL A 6 -19.98 -21.60 -22.54
CA VAL A 6 -19.84 -21.21 -23.95
C VAL A 6 -21.20 -20.72 -24.40
N VAL A 7 -21.25 -19.47 -24.85
CA VAL A 7 -22.49 -18.73 -25.15
C VAL A 7 -22.32 -17.94 -26.44
N ARG A 8 -23.42 -17.66 -27.14
CA ARG A 8 -23.39 -16.97 -28.44
C ARG A 8 -23.63 -15.47 -28.37
N ASP A 9 -24.26 -15.01 -27.30
CA ASP A 9 -24.61 -13.61 -27.09
C ASP A 9 -24.68 -13.26 -25.59
N ILE A 10 -24.87 -11.98 -25.31
CA ILE A 10 -24.93 -11.43 -23.94
C ILE A 10 -26.18 -11.94 -23.20
N ALA A 11 -27.32 -12.10 -23.89
CA ALA A 11 -28.55 -12.57 -23.24
C ALA A 11 -28.42 -14.02 -22.75
N GLU A 12 -27.73 -14.87 -23.51
CA GLU A 12 -27.38 -16.22 -23.10
C GLU A 12 -26.41 -16.19 -21.92
N LEU A 13 -25.39 -15.31 -21.92
CA LEU A 13 -24.47 -15.14 -20.78
C LEU A 13 -25.21 -14.74 -19.49
N GLU A 14 -26.10 -13.76 -19.55
CA GLU A 14 -26.90 -13.28 -18.42
C GLU A 14 -27.79 -14.39 -17.84
N SER A 15 -28.46 -15.14 -18.72
CA SER A 15 -29.28 -16.28 -18.31
C SER A 15 -28.46 -17.34 -17.57
N ARG A 16 -27.25 -17.66 -18.06
CA ARG A 16 -26.35 -18.64 -17.44
C ARG A 16 -25.82 -18.17 -16.09
N CYS A 17 -25.41 -16.91 -15.98
CA CYS A 17 -24.98 -16.32 -14.72
C CYS A 17 -26.12 -16.35 -13.68
N THR A 18 -27.35 -16.00 -14.09
CA THR A 18 -28.52 -16.01 -13.20
C THR A 18 -28.83 -17.41 -12.68
N ALA A 19 -28.81 -18.42 -13.56
CA ALA A 19 -29.03 -19.80 -13.17
C ALA A 19 -27.92 -20.35 -12.25
N ARG A 20 -26.66 -19.96 -12.51
CA ARG A 20 -25.53 -20.35 -11.65
C ARG A 20 -25.64 -19.75 -10.25
N LEU A 21 -26.10 -18.50 -10.16
CA LEU A 21 -26.34 -17.80 -8.90
C LEU A 21 -27.53 -18.39 -8.12
N SER A 22 -28.52 -18.98 -8.82
CA SER A 22 -29.64 -19.68 -8.19
C SER A 22 -29.35 -21.15 -7.85
N GLY A 23 -28.09 -21.61 -8.01
CA GLY A 23 -27.66 -22.96 -7.64
C GLY A 23 -27.94 -24.04 -8.69
N GLN A 24 -28.34 -23.67 -9.91
CA GLN A 24 -28.50 -24.60 -11.01
C GLN A 24 -27.15 -24.81 -11.71
N ASP A 25 -26.71 -26.06 -11.81
CA ASP A 25 -25.54 -26.41 -12.62
C ASP A 25 -25.98 -26.64 -14.06
N ILE A 26 -25.54 -25.76 -14.98
CA ILE A 26 -25.86 -25.90 -16.39
C ILE A 26 -24.57 -26.17 -17.16
N PRO A 27 -24.37 -27.40 -17.68
CA PRO A 27 -23.17 -27.73 -18.43
C PRO A 27 -23.05 -26.86 -19.69
N ALA A 28 -21.81 -26.53 -20.06
CA ALA A 28 -21.53 -25.78 -21.27
C ALA A 28 -22.10 -26.50 -22.50
N ARG A 29 -23.03 -25.87 -23.22
CA ARG A 29 -23.57 -26.38 -24.49
C ARG A 29 -23.20 -25.39 -25.60
N SER A 30 -22.39 -25.84 -26.55
CA SER A 30 -22.06 -25.09 -27.77
C SER A 30 -22.22 -26.00 -28.99
N ALA A 31 -22.43 -25.45 -30.19
CA ALA A 31 -22.29 -26.23 -31.42
C ALA A 31 -20.82 -26.45 -31.81
N ASP A 32 -19.92 -25.61 -31.29
CA ASP A 32 -18.48 -25.64 -31.52
C ASP A 32 -17.79 -26.69 -30.62
N SER A 33 -17.19 -27.70 -31.24
CA SER A 33 -16.47 -28.76 -30.53
C SER A 33 -15.12 -28.31 -29.96
N GLY A 34 -14.47 -27.31 -30.56
CA GLY A 34 -13.17 -26.80 -30.10
C GLY A 34 -13.31 -25.97 -28.83
N LEU A 35 -14.28 -25.06 -28.79
CA LEU A 35 -14.57 -24.27 -27.58
C LEU A 35 -15.04 -25.15 -26.41
N ARG A 36 -15.76 -26.24 -26.70
CA ARG A 36 -16.14 -27.23 -25.68
C ARG A 36 -14.95 -27.97 -25.11
N ALA A 37 -13.99 -28.37 -25.95
CA ALA A 37 -12.78 -29.04 -25.49
C ALA A 37 -11.94 -28.13 -24.57
N LEU A 38 -11.75 -26.86 -24.95
CA LEU A 38 -11.04 -25.88 -24.13
C LEU A 38 -11.74 -25.61 -22.79
N ALA A 39 -13.07 -25.48 -22.80
CA ALA A 39 -13.86 -25.33 -21.58
C ALA A 39 -13.71 -26.54 -20.66
N GLN A 40 -13.69 -27.76 -21.22
CA GLN A 40 -13.50 -29.00 -20.45
C GLN A 40 -12.11 -29.07 -19.81
N GLN A 41 -11.04 -28.79 -20.57
CA GLN A 41 -9.67 -28.71 -20.04
C GLN A 41 -9.57 -27.71 -18.87
N PHE A 42 -10.20 -26.54 -19.01
CA PHE A 42 -10.25 -25.56 -17.92
C PHE A 42 -10.97 -26.11 -16.68
N LEU A 43 -12.12 -26.78 -16.85
CA LEU A 43 -12.87 -27.40 -15.76
C LEU A 43 -12.08 -28.53 -15.06
N ASP A 44 -11.30 -29.29 -15.83
CA ASP A 44 -10.51 -30.44 -15.35
C ASP A 44 -9.25 -30.04 -14.58
N GLY A 45 -8.96 -28.75 -14.45
CA GLY A 45 -7.79 -28.27 -13.70
C GLY A 45 -6.60 -27.88 -14.57
N GLU A 46 -6.68 -28.10 -15.88
CA GLU A 46 -5.58 -27.84 -16.82
C GLU A 46 -5.44 -26.33 -17.13
N ALA A 47 -4.39 -25.99 -17.88
CA ALA A 47 -4.07 -24.62 -18.31
C ALA A 47 -4.16 -24.51 -19.85
N PRO A 48 -5.38 -24.51 -20.43
CA PRO A 48 -5.55 -24.39 -21.87
C PRO A 48 -5.02 -23.05 -22.40
N ASP A 49 -4.41 -23.07 -23.59
CA ASP A 49 -3.91 -21.86 -24.24
C ASP A 49 -5.05 -21.10 -24.91
N PHE A 50 -5.63 -20.14 -24.17
CA PHE A 50 -6.68 -19.27 -24.71
C PHE A 50 -6.15 -18.24 -25.71
N ALA A 51 -4.84 -18.01 -25.82
CA ALA A 51 -4.28 -16.99 -26.70
C ALA A 51 -4.52 -17.34 -28.18
N GLU A 52 -4.60 -18.63 -28.51
CA GLU A 52 -4.92 -19.08 -29.88
C GLU A 52 -6.28 -18.57 -30.37
N LEU A 53 -7.28 -18.44 -29.48
CA LEU A 53 -8.63 -17.99 -29.82
C LEU A 53 -8.70 -16.52 -30.25
N PHE A 54 -7.69 -15.72 -29.87
CA PHE A 54 -7.65 -14.28 -30.08
C PHE A 54 -6.53 -13.84 -31.03
N ARG A 55 -5.89 -14.80 -31.70
CA ARG A 55 -4.74 -14.58 -32.59
C ARG A 55 -5.08 -13.72 -33.81
N ASP A 56 -6.29 -13.91 -34.36
CA ASP A 56 -6.80 -13.13 -35.49
C ASP A 56 -7.47 -11.85 -34.96
N SER A 57 -6.69 -10.78 -35.00
CA SER A 57 -6.83 -9.51 -34.29
C SER A 57 -8.14 -8.74 -34.56
N GLY A 58 -8.98 -8.69 -33.52
CA GLY A 58 -10.08 -7.73 -33.36
C GLY A 58 -10.43 -7.43 -31.90
N TYR A 59 -9.68 -7.99 -30.95
CA TYR A 59 -10.00 -7.96 -29.52
C TYR A 59 -9.03 -7.07 -28.73
N ARG A 60 -9.51 -6.45 -27.66
CA ARG A 60 -8.72 -5.63 -26.74
C ARG A 60 -8.99 -6.05 -25.31
N ARG A 61 -8.01 -5.85 -24.43
CA ARG A 61 -8.21 -6.02 -22.98
C ARG A 61 -9.21 -4.98 -22.49
N VAL A 62 -10.19 -5.44 -21.70
CA VAL A 62 -11.19 -4.59 -21.05
C VAL A 62 -11.12 -4.78 -19.54
N PRO A 63 -11.32 -3.73 -18.73
CA PRO A 63 -11.38 -3.87 -17.29
C PRO A 63 -12.63 -4.67 -16.88
N LEU A 64 -12.46 -5.64 -15.99
CA LEU A 64 -13.55 -6.40 -15.37
C LEU A 64 -13.68 -6.00 -13.89
N PRO A 65 -14.84 -6.25 -13.25
CA PRO A 65 -15.00 -6.05 -11.81
C PRO A 65 -13.92 -6.75 -11.00
N GLY A 66 -13.50 -6.14 -9.89
CA GLY A 66 -12.54 -6.74 -8.96
C GLY A 66 -13.05 -8.06 -8.38
N TYR A 67 -12.15 -9.02 -8.15
CA TYR A 67 -12.50 -10.30 -7.53
C TYR A 67 -13.11 -10.05 -6.14
N PRO A 68 -14.29 -10.63 -5.83
CA PRO A 68 -14.91 -10.47 -4.52
C PRO A 68 -14.18 -11.34 -3.50
N PHE A 69 -13.05 -10.85 -2.99
CA PHE A 69 -12.32 -11.52 -1.91
C PHE A 69 -13.25 -11.82 -0.75
N GLU A 70 -13.11 -13.02 -0.20
CA GLU A 70 -13.87 -13.46 0.95
C GLU A 70 -13.64 -12.48 2.12
N ARG A 71 -14.73 -11.94 2.67
CA ARG A 71 -14.68 -10.89 3.70
C ARG A 71 -14.56 -11.51 5.09
N GLU A 72 -13.62 -12.42 5.26
CA GLU A 72 -13.29 -12.96 6.57
C GLU A 72 -12.43 -11.95 7.34
N ARG A 73 -12.90 -11.61 8.53
CA ARG A 73 -12.16 -10.73 9.44
C ARG A 73 -11.07 -11.55 10.12
N TYR A 74 -9.90 -11.61 9.49
CA TYR A 74 -8.69 -12.11 10.11
C TYR A 74 -8.12 -11.06 11.05
N ALA A 75 -8.71 -10.95 12.24
CA ALA A 75 -8.12 -10.24 13.36
C ALA A 75 -7.27 -11.23 14.16
N LEU A 76 -6.02 -10.87 14.45
CA LEU A 76 -5.26 -11.61 15.45
C LEU A 76 -6.05 -11.53 16.77
N PRO A 77 -6.27 -12.65 17.49
CA PRO A 77 -6.85 -12.57 18.82
C PRO A 77 -6.00 -11.64 19.66
N ASN A 78 -6.64 -10.73 20.39
CA ASN A 78 -5.96 -9.83 21.31
C ASN A 78 -5.35 -10.70 22.41
N ARG A 79 -4.11 -11.14 22.22
CA ARG A 79 -3.44 -12.05 23.14
C ARG A 79 -2.98 -11.23 24.33
N ALA A 80 -3.82 -11.18 25.35
CA ALA A 80 -3.45 -10.66 26.66
C ALA A 80 -2.22 -11.44 27.17
N THR A 81 -1.13 -10.68 27.32
CA THR A 81 -0.02 -10.81 28.28
C THR A 81 0.50 -12.22 28.59
N ALA A 82 1.58 -12.60 27.91
CA ALA A 82 2.71 -13.21 28.60
C ALA A 82 3.65 -12.06 28.98
N ASP A 83 4.06 -12.05 30.24
CA ASP A 83 4.80 -11.00 30.91
C ASP A 83 6.28 -11.01 30.48
N ASP A 84 6.55 -10.43 29.31
CA ASP A 84 7.85 -9.90 28.86
C ASP A 84 7.55 -8.57 28.15
N GLY A 85 6.91 -7.63 28.87
CA GLY A 85 6.10 -6.54 28.31
C GLY A 85 6.72 -5.78 27.11
N PRO A 86 5.90 -5.36 26.12
CA PRO A 86 6.39 -4.54 25.00
C PRO A 86 7.06 -3.28 25.57
N LEU A 87 8.22 -2.90 25.03
CA LEU A 87 8.64 -1.52 25.19
C LEU A 87 7.58 -0.64 24.50
N ARG A 88 7.01 0.27 25.28
CA ARG A 88 5.90 1.13 24.89
C ARG A 88 6.44 2.55 24.78
N ASP A 89 6.50 3.04 23.55
CA ASP A 89 6.73 4.46 23.33
C ASP A 89 5.36 5.13 23.19
N ALA A 90 5.05 6.03 24.13
CA ALA A 90 3.85 6.85 24.09
C ALA A 90 4.26 8.31 23.84
N GLU A 91 3.86 8.84 22.69
CA GLU A 91 4.03 10.25 22.33
C GLU A 91 2.66 10.88 22.15
N VAL A 92 2.46 12.11 22.60
CA VAL A 92 1.21 12.83 22.37
C VAL A 92 1.38 13.74 21.18
N LEU A 93 0.70 13.42 20.08
CA LEU A 93 0.65 14.26 18.89
C LEU A 93 -0.41 15.33 19.06
N THR A 94 0.00 16.57 19.06
CA THR A 94 -0.87 17.74 19.27
C THR A 94 -1.48 18.24 17.96
N GLY A 95 -0.83 17.95 16.83
CA GLY A 95 -1.13 18.55 15.53
C GLY A 95 -0.18 19.69 15.18
N ASP A 96 0.59 20.19 16.16
CA ASP A 96 1.58 21.26 15.95
C ASP A 96 2.93 20.73 15.45
N GLU A 97 3.11 19.40 15.41
CA GLU A 97 4.30 18.79 14.84
C GLU A 97 4.41 19.20 13.36
N PHE A 98 5.61 19.58 12.92
CA PHE A 98 5.80 20.17 11.59
C PHE A 98 5.21 19.28 10.48
N TYR A 99 5.34 17.96 10.60
CA TYR A 99 4.83 17.02 9.61
C TYR A 99 3.30 16.91 9.60
N LEU A 100 2.60 17.25 10.68
CA LEU A 100 1.13 17.32 10.69
C LEU A 100 0.63 18.67 10.18
N ARG A 101 1.30 19.76 10.56
CA ARG A 101 1.03 21.10 10.02
C ARG A 101 1.29 21.21 8.52
N GLU A 102 2.30 20.51 8.03
CA GLU A 102 2.78 20.63 6.64
C GLU A 102 2.37 19.48 5.73
N HIS A 103 1.69 18.45 6.24
CA HIS A 103 1.07 17.40 5.43
C HIS A 103 -0.43 17.36 5.69
N GLN A 104 -1.16 18.24 5.00
CA GLN A 104 -2.60 18.38 5.19
C GLN A 104 -3.37 17.78 4.02
N VAL A 105 -4.40 16.99 4.34
CA VAL A 105 -5.36 16.45 3.38
C VAL A 105 -6.75 16.95 3.77
N GLN A 106 -7.39 17.68 2.86
CA GLN A 106 -8.67 18.37 3.10
C GLN A 106 -8.63 19.23 4.38
N GLY A 107 -7.53 19.94 4.60
CA GLY A 107 -7.31 20.80 5.78
C GLY A 107 -7.05 20.04 7.08
N THR A 108 -6.96 18.70 7.06
CA THR A 108 -6.66 17.88 8.23
C THR A 108 -5.20 17.42 8.20
N GLY A 109 -4.46 17.60 9.29
CA GLY A 109 -3.10 17.08 9.42
C GLY A 109 -3.12 15.55 9.45
N ILE A 110 -2.41 14.92 8.50
CA ILE A 110 -2.29 13.47 8.39
C ILE A 110 -0.83 13.07 8.52
N ALA A 111 -0.52 12.15 9.42
CA ALA A 111 0.83 11.60 9.52
C ALA A 111 1.24 10.93 8.19
N PRO A 112 2.35 11.34 7.56
CA PRO A 112 2.85 10.71 6.35
C PRO A 112 3.17 9.22 6.57
N GLY A 113 3.02 8.40 5.52
CA GLY A 113 3.37 6.97 5.56
C GLY A 113 4.80 6.69 6.06
N ALA A 114 5.75 7.56 5.69
CA ALA A 114 7.14 7.46 6.14
C ALA A 114 7.32 7.66 7.66
N MET A 115 6.42 8.40 8.34
CA MET A 115 6.52 8.63 9.79
C MET A 115 6.28 7.35 10.59
N TYR A 116 5.38 6.47 10.14
CA TYR A 116 5.19 5.17 10.78
C TYR A 116 6.45 4.32 10.77
N LEU A 117 7.23 4.40 9.70
CA LEU A 117 8.50 3.69 9.57
C LEU A 117 9.57 4.30 10.47
N GLN A 118 9.61 5.63 10.56
CA GLN A 118 10.50 6.33 11.48
C GLN A 118 10.20 5.93 12.93
N TRP A 119 8.93 5.98 13.36
CA TRP A 119 8.51 5.57 14.71
C TRP A 119 8.85 4.12 15.03
N ALA A 120 8.60 3.20 14.08
CA ALA A 120 8.96 1.79 14.25
C ALA A 120 10.48 1.60 14.36
N ALA A 121 11.26 2.28 13.52
CA ALA A 121 12.72 2.22 13.56
C ALA A 121 13.28 2.81 14.86
N ALA A 122 12.76 3.95 15.31
CA ALA A 122 13.16 4.61 16.56
C ALA A 122 12.89 3.72 17.78
N ALA A 123 11.67 3.15 17.88
CA ALA A 123 11.33 2.21 18.93
C ALA A 123 12.27 0.99 18.94
N THR A 124 12.63 0.46 17.78
CA THR A 124 13.53 -0.69 17.69
C THR A 124 14.97 -0.34 18.06
N ARG A 125 15.47 0.84 17.69
CA ARG A 125 16.85 1.27 18.05
C ARG A 125 17.07 1.40 19.56
N ARG A 126 16.00 1.52 20.36
CA ARG A 126 16.09 1.54 21.82
C ARG A 126 16.36 0.16 22.42
N THR A 127 16.03 -0.91 21.70
CA THR A 127 16.20 -2.30 22.15
C THR A 127 17.34 -3.02 21.43
N ALA A 128 17.72 -2.55 20.24
CA ALA A 128 18.81 -3.08 19.44
C ALA A 128 19.75 -1.96 18.97
N SER A 129 21.05 -2.12 19.19
CA SER A 129 22.08 -1.14 18.78
C SER A 129 22.49 -1.23 17.31
N ALA A 130 21.88 -2.13 16.53
CA ALA A 130 22.28 -2.45 15.16
C ALA A 130 21.34 -1.83 14.10
N ALA A 131 21.75 -1.90 12.83
CA ALA A 131 20.87 -1.57 11.72
C ALA A 131 19.66 -2.51 11.70
N VAL A 132 18.49 -1.97 11.35
CA VAL A 132 17.23 -2.70 11.34
C VAL A 132 16.65 -2.73 9.93
N ARG A 133 15.98 -3.85 9.59
CA ARG A 133 15.19 -3.99 8.37
C ARG A 133 13.73 -4.04 8.75
N LEU A 134 12.95 -3.11 8.22
CA LEU A 134 11.49 -3.16 8.27
C LEU A 134 10.97 -3.95 7.07
N HIS A 135 10.01 -4.84 7.28
CA HIS A 135 9.40 -5.67 6.23
C HIS A 135 7.93 -5.95 6.55
N ASP A 136 7.19 -6.49 5.57
CA ASP A 136 5.77 -6.83 5.68
C ASP A 136 4.91 -5.68 6.22
N ILE A 137 5.21 -4.47 5.76
CA ILE A 137 4.58 -3.23 6.22
C ILE A 137 3.17 -3.15 5.64
N VAL A 138 2.20 -2.94 6.52
CA VAL A 138 0.80 -2.74 6.16
C VAL A 138 0.30 -1.44 6.76
N PHE A 139 -0.12 -0.51 5.90
CA PHE A 139 -0.83 0.70 6.29
C PHE A 139 -2.33 0.42 6.28
N LEU A 140 -2.95 0.48 7.46
CA LEU A 140 -4.35 0.11 7.66
C LEU A 140 -5.27 1.34 7.68
N ARG A 141 -4.88 2.38 8.43
CA ARG A 141 -5.68 3.59 8.62
C ARG A 141 -4.77 4.81 8.79
N PRO A 142 -5.09 5.96 8.15
CA PRO A 142 -4.35 7.19 8.39
C PRO A 142 -4.50 7.64 9.84
N LEU A 143 -3.44 8.22 10.39
CA LEU A 143 -3.44 8.89 11.68
C LEU A 143 -3.66 10.38 11.41
N SER A 144 -4.84 10.87 11.75
CA SER A 144 -5.22 12.26 11.62
C SER A 144 -5.26 12.95 12.98
N VAL A 145 -4.81 14.20 13.01
CA VAL A 145 -4.90 15.07 14.18
C VAL A 145 -5.65 16.33 13.77
N SER A 146 -6.80 16.57 14.41
CA SER A 146 -7.73 17.65 14.05
C SER A 146 -8.22 18.35 15.32
N GLY A 147 -7.36 19.17 15.92
CA GLY A 147 -7.66 19.95 17.13
C GLY A 147 -7.79 19.14 18.43
N VAL A 148 -7.88 17.80 18.33
CA VAL A 148 -7.82 16.89 19.48
C VAL A 148 -6.52 16.10 19.42
N PRO A 149 -5.66 16.20 20.45
CA PRO A 149 -4.42 15.44 20.51
C PRO A 149 -4.65 13.92 20.44
N ARG A 150 -3.66 13.21 19.89
CA ARG A 150 -3.67 11.75 19.78
C ARG A 150 -2.52 11.17 20.59
N SER A 151 -2.81 10.22 21.47
CA SER A 151 -1.76 9.44 22.13
C SER A 151 -1.29 8.35 21.17
N LEU A 152 -0.15 8.57 20.52
CA LEU A 152 0.52 7.62 19.66
C LEU A 152 1.18 6.54 20.50
N ARG A 153 1.13 5.30 20.03
CA ARG A 153 1.80 4.17 20.65
C ARG A 153 2.47 3.27 19.62
N VAL A 154 3.73 2.96 19.87
CA VAL A 154 4.46 1.89 19.18
C VAL A 154 4.66 0.72 20.13
N ASP A 155 4.21 -0.46 19.74
CA ASP A 155 4.45 -1.71 20.47
C ASP A 155 5.38 -2.61 19.66
N LEU A 156 6.37 -3.19 20.35
CA LEU A 156 7.25 -4.23 19.81
C LEU A 156 6.98 -5.55 20.52
N ARG A 157 6.86 -6.63 19.74
CA ARG A 157 6.63 -7.98 20.27
C ARG A 157 7.52 -8.98 19.56
N ALA A 158 8.30 -9.74 20.32
CA ALA A 158 9.05 -10.87 19.78
C ALA A 158 8.11 -11.96 19.23
N ASP A 159 8.44 -12.48 18.05
CA ASP A 159 7.73 -13.53 17.34
C ASP A 159 8.74 -14.42 16.60
N GLY A 160 9.35 -15.36 17.34
CA GLY A 160 10.48 -16.14 16.86
C GLY A 160 11.70 -15.24 16.59
N ASP A 161 12.26 -15.34 15.39
CA ASP A 161 13.42 -14.55 14.94
C ASP A 161 13.05 -13.14 14.43
N VAL A 162 11.75 -12.81 14.41
CA VAL A 162 11.24 -11.52 13.94
C VAL A 162 10.62 -10.78 15.12
N THR A 163 10.78 -9.46 15.17
CA THR A 163 10.01 -8.59 16.07
C THR A 163 8.87 -7.98 15.29
N ARG A 164 7.63 -8.18 15.74
CA ARG A 164 6.45 -7.52 15.16
C ARG A 164 6.30 -6.14 15.78
N PHE A 165 6.02 -5.13 14.95
CA PHE A 165 5.66 -3.79 15.42
C PHE A 165 4.23 -3.44 15.08
N THR A 166 3.58 -2.67 15.95
CA THR A 166 2.30 -1.99 15.68
C THR A 166 2.38 -0.53 16.06
N VAL A 167 1.82 0.33 15.22
CA VAL A 167 1.61 1.75 15.48
C VAL A 167 0.13 2.00 15.61
N SER A 168 -0.30 2.49 16.77
CA SER A 168 -1.70 2.75 17.11
C SER A 168 -1.87 4.11 17.77
N SER A 169 -3.09 4.63 17.82
CA SER A 169 -3.39 5.82 18.60
C SER A 169 -4.71 5.73 19.36
N THR A 170 -4.84 6.53 20.41
CA THR A 170 -6.10 6.77 21.13
C THR A 170 -6.37 8.27 21.25
N GLU A 171 -7.64 8.65 21.41
CA GLU A 171 -8.02 10.02 21.78
C GLU A 171 -7.90 10.21 23.29
N SER A 172 -8.45 9.27 24.05
CA SER A 172 -8.43 9.21 25.51
C SER A 172 -7.81 7.89 25.98
N ALA A 173 -7.30 7.87 27.22
CA ALA A 173 -6.67 6.68 27.80
C ALA A 173 -7.62 5.48 27.95
N SER A 174 -8.94 5.72 27.96
CA SER A 174 -9.98 4.69 28.05
C SER A 174 -10.40 4.09 26.70
N ASP A 175 -9.95 4.67 25.58
CA ASP A 175 -10.44 4.28 24.26
C ASP A 175 -9.77 3.00 23.76
N GLU A 176 -10.47 2.28 22.88
CA GLU A 176 -9.86 1.19 22.12
C GLU A 176 -8.83 1.76 21.13
N PRO A 177 -7.58 1.26 21.12
CA PRO A 177 -6.56 1.74 20.20
C PRO A 177 -6.93 1.55 18.73
N VAL A 178 -6.81 2.63 17.96
CA VAL A 178 -6.93 2.59 16.51
C VAL A 178 -5.60 2.15 15.92
N LEU A 179 -5.54 0.92 15.41
CA LEU A 179 -4.37 0.42 14.68
C LEU A 179 -4.22 1.13 13.32
N HIS A 180 -3.05 1.71 13.07
CA HIS A 180 -2.73 2.48 11.86
C HIS A 180 -1.74 1.76 10.94
N CYS A 181 -0.66 1.21 11.50
CA CYS A 181 0.40 0.55 10.75
C CYS A 181 0.91 -0.66 11.52
N GLN A 182 1.33 -1.70 10.81
CA GLN A 182 2.01 -2.84 11.40
C GLN A 182 3.05 -3.42 10.45
N GLY A 183 3.99 -4.19 10.98
CA GLY A 183 4.96 -4.90 10.17
C GLY A 183 5.91 -5.77 11.00
N GLY A 184 6.94 -6.28 10.33
CA GLY A 184 8.06 -6.98 10.94
C GLY A 184 9.32 -6.12 10.99
N VAL A 185 10.15 -6.39 11.98
CA VAL A 185 11.48 -5.87 12.15
C VAL A 185 12.43 -7.02 12.35
N SER A 186 13.51 -7.02 11.59
CA SER A 186 14.62 -7.96 11.72
C SER A 186 15.94 -7.19 11.83
N ALA A 187 16.93 -7.84 12.46
CA ALA A 187 18.29 -7.32 12.43
C ALA A 187 18.78 -7.27 10.98
N ALA A 188 19.49 -6.21 10.64
CA ALA A 188 20.12 -6.05 9.34
C ALA A 188 21.61 -5.80 9.54
N GLU A 189 22.43 -6.38 8.66
CA GLU A 189 23.79 -5.92 8.51
C GLU A 189 23.77 -4.61 7.70
N PRO A 190 24.51 -3.58 8.12
CA PRO A 190 24.69 -2.37 7.33
C PRO A 190 25.23 -2.75 5.94
N THR A 191 24.36 -2.72 4.94
CA THR A 191 24.77 -3.00 3.56
C THR A 191 25.32 -1.70 3.00
N ALA A 192 26.53 -1.74 2.44
CA ALA A 192 27.07 -0.60 1.71
C ALA A 192 26.08 -0.18 0.62
N ALA A 193 25.73 1.10 0.57
CA ALA A 193 24.83 1.61 -0.46
C ALA A 193 25.42 1.27 -1.83
N GLN A 194 24.65 0.55 -2.66
CA GLN A 194 25.06 0.30 -4.03
C GLN A 194 25.02 1.63 -4.78
N ALA A 195 26.18 2.06 -5.30
CA ALA A 195 26.23 3.22 -6.16
C ALA A 195 25.45 2.93 -7.46
N LEU A 196 24.43 3.73 -7.74
CA LEU A 196 23.69 3.68 -8.99
C LEU A 196 24.38 4.57 -10.01
N ASP A 197 24.56 4.06 -11.24
CA ASP A 197 24.98 4.86 -12.38
C ASP A 197 23.80 5.70 -12.88
N LEU A 198 23.65 6.89 -12.30
CA LEU A 198 22.56 7.82 -12.62
C LEU A 198 22.57 8.24 -14.11
N PRO A 199 23.72 8.58 -14.75
CA PRO A 199 23.77 8.80 -16.19
C PRO A 199 23.24 7.62 -17.01
N ALA A 200 23.60 6.39 -16.65
CA ALA A 200 23.08 5.21 -17.34
C ALA A 200 21.56 5.08 -17.18
N LEU A 201 21.04 5.25 -15.96
CA LEU A 201 19.61 5.18 -15.65
C LEU A 201 18.82 6.22 -16.43
N LEU A 202 19.31 7.45 -16.51
CA LEU A 202 18.63 8.57 -17.17
C LEU A 202 18.43 8.37 -18.68
N ARG A 203 19.18 7.47 -19.34
CA ARG A 203 19.00 7.17 -20.78
C ARG A 203 17.60 6.63 -21.10
N ASP A 204 16.99 5.93 -20.15
CA ASP A 204 15.66 5.34 -20.30
C ASP A 204 14.53 6.34 -19.99
N PHE A 205 14.88 7.56 -19.59
CA PHE A 205 13.92 8.60 -19.25
C PHE A 205 14.04 9.80 -20.20
N ARG A 206 12.99 10.61 -20.22
CA ARG A 206 12.93 11.89 -20.93
C ARG A 206 12.76 13.01 -19.91
N PRO A 207 13.50 14.13 -20.01
CA PRO A 207 13.22 15.30 -19.20
C PRO A 207 11.77 15.74 -19.38
N THR A 208 11.11 16.11 -18.29
CA THR A 208 9.80 16.77 -18.36
C THR A 208 9.96 18.24 -17.99
N GLU A 209 9.15 19.11 -18.60
CA GLU A 209 8.98 20.46 -18.08
C GLU A 209 8.31 20.35 -16.71
N PHE A 210 9.09 20.59 -15.66
CA PHE A 210 8.64 20.50 -14.28
C PHE A 210 8.76 21.86 -13.61
N ASP A 211 7.61 22.46 -13.29
CA ASP A 211 7.52 23.64 -12.46
C ASP A 211 7.10 23.24 -11.05
N HIS A 212 8.04 23.31 -10.11
CA HIS A 212 7.83 22.96 -8.72
C HIS A 212 6.67 23.74 -8.06
N LEU A 213 6.56 25.05 -8.31
CA LEU A 213 5.52 25.88 -7.70
C LEU A 213 4.15 25.47 -8.21
N ARG A 214 4.05 25.27 -9.52
CA ARG A 214 2.82 24.81 -10.15
C ARG A 214 2.44 23.41 -9.67
N PHE A 215 3.39 22.49 -9.58
CA PHE A 215 3.16 21.12 -9.10
C PHE A 215 2.50 21.12 -7.72
N TYR A 216 3.10 21.81 -6.74
CA TYR A 216 2.55 21.85 -5.38
C TYR A 216 1.25 22.66 -5.29
N ALA A 217 1.06 23.69 -6.12
CA ALA A 217 -0.20 24.41 -6.21
C ALA A 217 -1.35 23.49 -6.71
N GLU A 218 -1.11 22.70 -7.76
CA GLU A 218 -2.12 21.77 -8.29
C GLU A 218 -2.53 20.69 -7.28
N TRP A 219 -1.60 20.20 -6.46
CA TRP A 219 -1.93 19.26 -5.37
C TRP A 219 -2.76 19.93 -4.27
N ARG A 220 -2.41 21.17 -3.91
CA ARG A 220 -3.19 21.95 -2.94
C ARG A 220 -4.60 22.18 -3.43
N ASP A 221 -4.80 22.47 -4.71
CA ASP A 221 -6.13 22.63 -5.32
C ASP A 221 -6.95 21.33 -5.32
N ARG A 222 -6.27 20.16 -5.30
CA ARG A 222 -6.89 18.84 -5.10
C ARG A 222 -7.11 18.50 -3.61
N GLY A 223 -6.80 19.43 -2.70
CA GLY A 223 -6.96 19.27 -1.27
C GLY A 223 -5.78 18.63 -0.55
N ILE A 224 -4.61 18.50 -1.18
CA ILE A 224 -3.39 17.99 -0.54
C ILE A 224 -2.37 19.12 -0.47
N ALA A 225 -2.25 19.72 0.71
CA ALA A 225 -1.33 20.83 0.94
C ALA A 225 -0.05 20.33 1.58
N TYR A 226 1.06 20.51 0.85
CA TYR A 226 2.42 20.27 1.32
C TYR A 226 3.04 21.60 1.77
N GLY A 227 3.49 21.68 3.02
CA GLY A 227 4.28 22.80 3.52
C GLY A 227 5.73 22.76 3.04
N PRO A 228 6.51 23.82 3.31
CA PRO A 228 7.86 24.01 2.75
C PRO A 228 8.82 22.83 2.98
N THR A 229 8.68 22.09 4.08
CA THR A 229 9.51 20.93 4.44
C THR A 229 9.22 19.71 3.56
N PHE A 230 8.02 19.62 2.99
CA PHE A 230 7.58 18.53 2.10
C PHE A 230 7.79 18.86 0.61
N GLN A 231 8.25 20.07 0.29
CA GLN A 231 8.42 20.53 -1.09
C GLN A 231 9.79 20.20 -1.67
N GLY A 232 10.20 18.92 -1.59
CA GLY A 232 11.53 18.46 -1.99
C GLY A 232 11.70 18.07 -3.46
N VAL A 233 10.64 17.97 -4.25
CA VAL A 233 10.74 17.57 -5.67
C VAL A 233 11.23 18.75 -6.50
N VAL A 234 12.37 18.59 -7.18
CA VAL A 234 12.98 19.67 -7.98
C VAL A 234 13.01 19.38 -9.48
N ALA A 235 13.00 18.11 -9.88
CA ALA A 235 12.90 17.71 -11.28
C ALA A 235 12.22 16.35 -11.40
N VAL A 236 11.61 16.11 -12.55
CA VAL A 236 10.96 14.85 -12.88
C VAL A 236 11.35 14.43 -14.29
N HIS A 237 11.73 13.16 -14.44
CA HIS A 237 12.00 12.52 -15.72
C HIS A 237 11.04 11.36 -15.90
N ARG A 238 10.50 11.20 -17.11
CA ARG A 238 9.49 10.20 -17.43
C ARG A 238 10.07 9.13 -18.35
N GLY A 239 9.94 7.87 -17.97
CA GLY A 239 10.15 6.71 -18.83
C GLY A 239 8.81 6.13 -19.27
N ASP A 240 8.84 5.04 -20.03
CA ASP A 240 7.62 4.43 -20.60
C ASP A 240 6.65 3.95 -19.51
N ASN A 241 7.18 3.36 -18.43
CA ASN A 241 6.40 2.83 -17.30
C ASN A 241 6.97 3.25 -15.93
N ALA A 242 7.78 4.30 -15.89
CA ALA A 242 8.47 4.74 -14.67
C ALA A 242 8.64 6.25 -14.62
N VAL A 243 8.85 6.76 -13.41
CA VAL A 243 9.22 8.15 -13.16
C VAL A 243 10.48 8.16 -12.30
N LEU A 244 11.42 9.04 -12.64
CA LEU A 244 12.59 9.34 -11.83
C LEU A 244 12.47 10.79 -11.36
N ALA A 245 12.48 11.01 -10.06
CA ALA A 245 12.40 12.35 -9.48
C ALA A 245 13.75 12.71 -8.83
N GLU A 246 14.21 13.93 -9.07
CA GLU A 246 15.28 14.52 -8.26
C GLU A 246 14.64 15.13 -7.01
N LEU A 247 15.16 14.72 -5.85
CA LEU A 247 14.76 15.24 -4.56
C LEU A 247 15.91 16.07 -3.97
N ARG A 248 15.56 17.21 -3.40
CA ARG A 248 16.47 18.03 -2.62
C ARG A 248 15.86 18.30 -1.27
N LEU A 249 16.64 18.13 -0.20
CA LEU A 249 16.21 18.49 1.14
C LEU A 249 15.88 19.99 1.15
N PRO A 250 14.63 20.41 1.42
CA PRO A 250 14.29 21.83 1.47
C PRO A 250 15.05 22.53 2.58
N GLY A 251 15.44 23.79 2.40
CA GLY A 251 16.13 24.56 3.45
C GLY A 251 15.31 24.70 4.74
N ALA A 252 13.97 24.70 4.63
CA ALA A 252 13.05 24.67 5.77
C ALA A 252 13.17 23.38 6.60
N ALA A 253 13.65 22.29 6.02
CA ALA A 253 13.84 20.99 6.67
C ALA A 253 15.17 20.88 7.43
N SER A 254 16.14 21.77 7.20
CA SER A 254 17.49 21.63 7.78
C SER A 254 17.55 21.80 9.30
N GLY A 255 16.50 22.33 9.93
CA GLY A 255 16.37 22.50 11.38
C GLY A 255 15.24 21.69 12.02
N THR A 256 14.51 20.88 11.23
CA THR A 256 13.56 19.94 11.82
C THR A 256 14.39 18.85 12.49
N VAL A 257 14.26 18.72 13.81
CA VAL A 257 14.84 17.61 14.57
C VAL A 257 14.44 16.33 13.85
N GLU A 258 15.40 15.41 13.62
CA GLU A 258 15.06 14.06 13.17
C GLU A 258 13.86 13.59 14.00
N GLY A 259 12.78 13.14 13.35
CA GLY A 259 11.62 12.62 14.07
C GLY A 259 12.07 11.64 15.17
N PRO A 260 11.26 11.49 16.22
CA PRO A 260 11.63 10.94 17.55
C PRO A 260 12.48 9.66 17.55
#